data_AF-A0A7C3DZM8-F1
#
_entry.id   AF-A0A7C3DZM8-F1
#
_cell.length_a   1.000
_cell.length_b   1.000
_cell.length_c   1.000
_cell.angle_alpha   90.00
_cell.angle_beta   90.00
_cell.angle_gamma   90.00
#
_symmetry.space_group_name_H-M   'P 1'
#
loop_
_entity.id
_entity.type
_entity.pdbx_description
1 polymer ?
#
loop_
_entity_poly.entity_id
_entity_poly.type
_entity_poly.pdbx_seq_one_letter_code
_entity_poly.pdbx_strand_id
1 'polypeptide(L)'
;MVPALPLLRVCQLLNEAGARYLVCGAQACILHGLVRTTEDVDILIEATEENCRRVIEGLSRMEDGAARELTPADLLENVVVKVADEVEVDVSAWA
;
A
#
# COMPACT_ATOMS: atom_id res chain seq x y z
N MET A 1 0.56 -23.88 -3.40
CA MET A 1 0.12 -22.52 -3.74
C MET A 1 1.36 -21.66 -3.71
N VAL A 2 1.69 -20.98 -4.82
CA VAL A 2 2.70 -19.92 -4.77
C VAL A 2 2.08 -18.83 -3.89
N PRO A 3 2.71 -18.38 -2.78
CA PRO A 3 2.23 -17.18 -2.10
C PRO A 3 2.10 -16.10 -3.16
N ALA A 4 0.96 -15.43 -3.25
CA ALA A 4 0.83 -14.31 -4.19
C ALA A 4 2.02 -13.37 -3.94
N LEU A 5 2.76 -12.99 -4.99
CA LEU A 5 3.87 -12.05 -4.86
C LEU A 5 3.34 -10.82 -4.08
N PRO A 6 3.98 -10.38 -2.98
CA PRO A 6 3.43 -9.36 -2.08
C PRO A 6 2.89 -8.12 -2.81
N LEU A 7 3.66 -7.64 -3.79
CA LEU A 7 3.25 -6.54 -4.67
C LEU A 7 1.93 -6.80 -5.42
N LEU A 8 1.77 -7.98 -6.03
CA LEU A 8 0.55 -8.31 -6.78
C LEU A 8 -0.67 -8.36 -5.86
N ARG A 9 -0.50 -8.87 -4.63
CA ARG A 9 -1.56 -8.92 -3.63
C ARG A 9 -2.03 -7.51 -3.25
N VAL A 10 -1.09 -6.64 -2.91
CA VAL A 10 -1.40 -5.23 -2.56
C VAL A 10 -2.06 -4.50 -3.73
N CYS A 11 -1.49 -4.61 -4.94
CA CYS A 11 -2.05 -3.99 -6.14
C CYS A 11 -3.47 -4.48 -6.44
N GLN A 12 -3.73 -5.79 -6.32
CA GLN A 12 -5.07 -6.34 -6.53
C GLN A 12 -6.08 -5.71 -5.56
N LEU A 13 -5.78 -5.70 -4.27
CA LEU A 13 -6.68 -5.17 -3.24
C LEU A 13 -6.98 -3.67 -3.45
N LEU A 14 -5.96 -2.88 -3.76
CA LEU A 14 -6.13 -1.45 -4.03
C LEU A 14 -6.92 -1.19 -5.32
N ASN A 15 -6.69 -1.98 -6.37
CA ASN A 15 -7.44 -1.89 -7.62
C ASN A 15 -8.93 -2.23 -7.42
N GLU A 16 -9.22 -3.29 -6.65
CA GLU A 16 -10.60 -3.68 -6.31
C GLU A 16 -11.32 -2.64 -5.44
N ALA A 17 -10.58 -1.90 -4.60
CA ALA A 17 -11.12 -0.78 -3.82
C ALA A 17 -11.22 0.54 -4.63
N GLY A 18 -10.74 0.56 -5.88
CA GLY A 18 -10.74 1.77 -6.71
C GLY A 18 -9.83 2.88 -6.18
N ALA A 19 -8.77 2.51 -5.45
CA ALA A 19 -7.78 3.43 -4.92
C ALA A 19 -6.85 3.94 -6.03
N ARG A 20 -6.44 5.21 -5.93
CA ARG A 20 -5.42 5.83 -6.77
C ARG A 20 -4.08 5.80 -6.04
N TYR A 21 -3.13 5.07 -6.59
CA TYR A 21 -1.81 4.90 -6.03
C TYR A 21 -0.76 4.70 -7.13
N LEU A 22 0.50 4.91 -6.76
CA LEU A 22 1.67 4.55 -7.54
C LEU A 22 2.51 3.58 -6.70
N VAL A 23 3.04 2.54 -7.33
CA VAL A 23 4.08 1.71 -6.71
C VAL A 23 5.37 2.51 -6.72
N CYS A 24 6.05 2.61 -5.58
CA CYS A 24 7.32 3.32 -5.46
C CYS A 24 8.39 2.41 -4.82
N GLY A 25 9.44 3.03 -4.30
CA GLY A 25 10.50 2.33 -3.59
C GLY A 25 11.16 1.19 -4.36
N ALA A 26 11.51 0.13 -3.64
CA ALA A 26 12.33 -0.96 -4.16
C ALA A 26 11.61 -1.80 -5.22
N GLN A 27 10.31 -2.05 -5.03
CA GLN A 27 9.47 -2.77 -5.99
C GLN A 27 9.46 -2.04 -7.35
N ALA A 28 9.28 -0.71 -7.35
CA ALA A 28 9.36 0.08 -8.58
C ALA A 28 10.74 -0.04 -9.25
N CYS A 29 11.84 0.02 -8.49
CA CYS A 29 13.18 -0.17 -9.03
C CYS A 29 13.33 -1.55 -9.72
N ILE A 30 12.82 -2.62 -9.10
CA ILE A 30 12.87 -3.98 -9.65
C ILE A 30 12.07 -4.06 -10.96
N LEU A 31 10.85 -3.47 -10.99
CA LEU A 31 10.03 -3.42 -12.21
C LEU A 31 10.73 -2.67 -13.36
N HIS A 32 11.63 -1.72 -13.04
CA HIS A 32 12.44 -0.98 -14.00
C HIS A 32 13.82 -1.60 -14.28
N GLY A 33 14.06 -2.84 -13.85
CA GLY A 33 15.25 -3.61 -14.20
C GLY A 33 16.47 -3.42 -13.28
N LEU A 34 16.31 -2.74 -12.14
CA LEU A 34 17.34 -2.70 -11.10
C LEU A 34 17.27 -3.95 -10.23
N VAL A 35 18.34 -4.75 -10.21
CA VAL A 35 18.43 -5.94 -9.37
C VAL A 35 18.71 -5.54 -7.92
N ARG A 36 17.72 -5.72 -7.04
CA ARG A 36 17.82 -5.59 -5.58
C ARG A 36 16.80 -6.50 -4.91
N THR A 37 16.90 -6.64 -3.59
CA THR A 37 15.90 -7.32 -2.76
C THR A 37 15.11 -6.31 -1.94
N THR A 38 13.90 -6.69 -1.55
CA THR A 38 13.01 -5.96 -0.63
C THR A 38 11.97 -6.93 -0.10
N GLU A 39 11.45 -6.67 1.09
CA GLU A 39 10.38 -7.49 1.71
C GLU A 39 9.05 -6.74 1.72
N ASP A 40 9.11 -5.41 1.75
CA ASP A 40 7.99 -4.47 1.80
C ASP A 40 7.46 -4.05 0.42
N VAL A 41 6.27 -3.44 0.45
CA VAL A 41 5.65 -2.76 -0.68
C VAL A 41 5.46 -1.30 -0.34
N ASP A 42 6.13 -0.42 -1.07
CA ASP A 42 5.95 1.03 -0.95
C ASP A 42 4.90 1.54 -1.93
N ILE A 43 3.93 2.33 -1.45
CA ILE A 43 2.95 3.02 -2.28
C ILE A 43 2.88 4.52 -1.98
N LEU A 44 2.66 5.29 -3.05
CA LEU A 44 2.36 6.72 -2.99
C LEU A 44 0.91 6.97 -3.40
N ILE A 45 0.13 7.64 -2.55
CA ILE A 45 -1.31 7.85 -2.75
C ILE A 45 -1.63 9.34 -2.98
N GLU A 46 -2.66 9.63 -3.77
CA GLU A 46 -3.22 10.98 -3.88
C GLU A 46 -3.78 11.41 -2.51
N ALA A 47 -3.35 12.58 -1.99
CA ALA A 47 -3.71 13.09 -0.67
C ALA A 47 -5.12 13.68 -0.60
N THR A 48 -6.14 12.84 -0.82
CA THR A 48 -7.54 13.19 -0.60
C THR A 48 -8.17 12.22 0.38
N GLU A 49 -9.06 12.70 1.25
CA GLU A 49 -9.73 11.83 2.21
C GLU A 49 -10.48 10.67 1.52
N GLU A 50 -11.07 10.92 0.36
CA GLU A 50 -11.78 9.89 -0.42
C GLU A 50 -10.82 8.79 -0.85
N ASN A 51 -9.64 9.14 -1.37
CA ASN A 51 -8.66 8.14 -1.77
C ASN A 51 -8.06 7.41 -0.57
N CYS A 52 -7.81 8.11 0.55
CA CYS A 52 -7.37 7.49 1.80
C CYS A 52 -8.37 6.43 2.28
N ARG A 53 -9.69 6.71 2.22
CA ARG A 53 -10.73 5.72 2.57
C ARG A 53 -10.63 4.46 1.71
N ARG A 54 -10.42 4.61 0.40
CA ARG A 54 -10.28 3.46 -0.53
C ARG A 54 -8.99 2.67 -0.28
N VAL A 55 -7.90 3.34 0.02
CA VAL A 55 -6.63 2.69 0.40
C VAL A 55 -6.81 1.89 1.68
N ILE A 56 -7.39 2.50 2.72
CA ILE A 56 -7.70 1.83 3.98
C ILE A 56 -8.64 0.63 3.75
N GLU A 57 -9.69 0.79 2.94
CA GLU A 57 -10.61 -0.29 2.59
C GLU A 57 -9.89 -1.46 1.89
N GLY A 58 -9.05 -1.17 0.90
CA GLY A 58 -8.30 -2.17 0.16
C GLY A 58 -7.33 -2.94 1.07
N LEU A 59 -6.50 -2.22 1.83
CA LEU A 59 -5.54 -2.81 2.76
C LEU A 59 -6.22 -3.55 3.93
N SER A 60 -7.44 -3.17 4.34
CA SER A 60 -8.21 -3.85 5.38
C SER A 60 -8.70 -5.26 5.01
N ARG A 61 -8.54 -5.65 3.74
CA ARG A 61 -8.89 -6.98 3.20
C ARG A 61 -7.69 -7.96 3.20
N MET A 62 -6.55 -7.52 3.72
CA MET A 62 -5.45 -8.37 4.15
C MET A 62 -5.88 -9.29 5.31
N GLU A 63 -5.07 -10.29 5.64
CA GLU A 63 -5.43 -11.41 6.51
C GLU A 63 -5.76 -10.96 7.93
N ASP A 64 -4.86 -10.20 8.58
CA ASP A 64 -5.10 -9.65 9.91
C ASP A 64 -6.02 -8.41 9.82
N GLY A 65 -5.96 -7.68 8.71
CA GLY A 65 -6.75 -6.49 8.45
C GLY A 65 -6.29 -5.30 9.30
N ALA A 66 -4.99 -5.16 9.52
CA ALA A 66 -4.39 -4.14 10.39
C ALA A 66 -4.79 -2.71 10.00
N ALA A 67 -5.02 -2.46 8.70
CA ALA A 67 -5.46 -1.16 8.20
C ALA A 67 -6.85 -0.71 8.73
N ARG A 68 -7.68 -1.60 9.30
CA ARG A 68 -9.01 -1.26 9.83
C ARG A 68 -8.97 -0.26 10.98
N GLU A 69 -7.84 -0.16 11.67
CA GLU A 69 -7.63 0.75 12.78
C GLU A 69 -7.30 2.18 12.32
N LEU A 70 -6.99 2.37 11.03
CA LEU A 70 -6.60 3.65 10.47
C LEU A 70 -7.80 4.51 10.09
N THR A 71 -7.57 5.81 10.14
CA THR A 71 -8.42 6.87 9.61
C THR A 71 -7.72 7.59 8.46
N PRO A 72 -8.45 8.34 7.62
CA PRO A 72 -7.82 9.19 6.61
C PRO A 72 -6.81 10.19 7.20
N ALA A 73 -7.03 10.69 8.42
CA ALA A 73 -6.12 11.61 9.07
C ALA A 73 -4.75 10.96 9.34
N ASP A 74 -4.72 9.68 9.71
CA ASP A 74 -3.46 8.95 9.92
C ASP A 74 -2.60 8.97 8.65
N LEU A 75 -3.20 8.77 7.48
CA LEU A 75 -2.49 8.78 6.19
C LEU A 75 -2.11 10.19 5.70
N LEU A 76 -2.86 11.22 6.09
CA LEU A 76 -2.66 12.59 5.61
C LEU A 76 -1.73 13.42 6.51
N GLU A 77 -1.69 13.12 7.81
CA GLU A 77 -0.94 13.89 8.81
C GLU A 77 0.44 13.28 9.12
N ASN A 78 0.70 12.06 8.64
CA ASN A 78 2.00 11.39 8.79
C ASN A 78 2.73 11.28 7.44
N VAL A 79 4.06 11.39 7.49
CA VAL A 79 4.91 11.30 6.29
C VAL A 79 4.85 9.89 5.68
N VAL A 80 4.86 8.87 6.54
CA VAL A 80 4.72 7.46 6.16
C VAL A 80 3.89 6.78 7.25
N VAL A 81 2.92 5.98 6.84
CA VAL A 81 2.21 5.03 7.72
C VAL A 81 2.55 3.62 7.26
N LYS A 82 3.07 2.81 8.18
CA LYS A 82 3.36 1.40 7.93
C LYS A 82 2.18 0.54 8.36
N VAL A 83 1.64 -0.23 7.43
CA VAL A 83 0.64 -1.27 7.69
C VAL A 83 1.38 -2.61 7.74
N ALA A 84 1.50 -3.18 8.93
CA ALA A 84 2.15 -4.46 9.16
C ALA A 84 1.08 -5.57 9.25
N ASP A 85 0.94 -6.33 8.17
CA ASP A 85 -0.01 -7.45 8.02
C ASP A 85 0.74 -8.64 7.37
N GLU A 86 0.06 -9.58 6.69
CA GLU A 86 0.77 -10.64 5.93
C GLU A 86 1.71 -10.08 4.83
N VAL A 87 1.50 -8.83 4.44
CA VAL A 87 2.43 -8.00 3.66
C VAL A 87 2.66 -6.68 4.39
N GLU A 88 3.92 -6.29 4.57
CA GLU A 88 4.26 -4.94 5.05
C GLU A 88 4.10 -3.91 3.93
N VAL A 89 3.26 -2.91 4.15
CA VAL A 89 3.00 -1.83 3.20
C VAL A 89 3.33 -0.47 3.80
N ASP A 90 4.22 0.28 3.15
CA ASP A 90 4.51 1.67 3.50
C ASP A 90 3.68 2.61 2.63
N VAL A 91 2.83 3.41 3.28
CA VAL A 91 1.91 4.34 2.62
C VAL A 91 2.37 5.77 2.84
N SER A 92 2.73 6.46 1.77
CA SER A 92 2.98 7.91 1.76
C SER A 92 1.90 8.64 0.96
N ALA A 93 1.56 9.86 1.36
CA ALA A 93 0.70 10.74 0.60
C ALA A 93 1.50 11.89 -0.02
N TRP A 94 1.15 12.33 -1.23
CA TRP A 94 1.71 13.53 -1.84
C TRP A 94 0.65 14.62 -1.98
N ALA A 95 1.02 15.84 -1.61
CA ALA A 95 0.20 17.04 -1.74
C ALA A 95 0.38 17.69 -3.13
#